data_AF-A0A7I7X584-F1
#
_entry.id   AF-A0A7I7X584-F1
#
_cell.length_a   1.000
_cell.length_b   1.000
_cell.length_c   1.000
_cell.angle_alpha   90.00
_cell.angle_beta   90.00
_cell.angle_gamma   90.00
#
_symmetry.space_group_name_H-M   'P 1'
#
loop_
_entity.id
_entity.type
_entity.pdbx_description
1 polymer ?
#
loop_
_entity_poly.entity_id
_entity_poly.type
_entity_poly.pdbx_seq_one_letter_code
_entity_poly.pdbx_strand_id
1 'polypeptide(L)' 'MITGRVVDSSGATVGGAFVRLLDSSDEFTAEVVASATGDFRFFAAPGAWKVRALSSAGNGDAVVTPSGAGLHEVDIKVA' A
#
# COMPACT_ATOMS: atom_id res chain seq x y z
N MET A 1 10.03 -3.23 6.70
CA MET A 1 8.59 -2.99 6.75
C MET A 1 8.22 -2.04 5.64
N ILE A 2 7.11 -2.30 4.96
CA ILE A 2 6.53 -1.39 3.99
C ILE A 2 5.45 -0.59 4.73
N THR A 3 5.42 0.72 4.58
CA THR A 3 4.41 1.58 5.18
C THR A 3 4.05 2.70 4.22
N GLY A 4 2.93 3.37 4.46
CA GLY A 4 2.63 4.62 3.79
C GLY A 4 1.18 4.99 3.94
N ARG A 5 0.70 5.85 3.06
CA ARG A 5 -0.65 6.38 3.11
C ARG A 5 -1.40 6.22 1.80
N VAL A 6 -2.70 5.95 1.88
CA VAL A 6 -3.60 6.08 0.74
C VAL A 6 -4.04 7.54 0.60
N VAL A 7 -3.81 8.13 -0.57
CA VAL A 7 -4.12 9.54 -0.85
C VAL A 7 -4.88 9.68 -2.16
N ASP A 8 -5.73 10.70 -2.28
CA ASP A 8 -6.45 10.98 -3.51
C ASP A 8 -5.63 11.80 -4.53
N SER A 9 -6.27 12.19 -5.63
CA SER A 9 -5.63 12.98 -6.68
C SER A 9 -5.13 14.36 -6.22
N SER A 10 -5.72 14.93 -5.17
CA SER A 10 -5.34 16.21 -4.55
C SER A 10 -4.29 16.06 -3.44
N GLY A 11 -3.97 14.82 -3.03
CA GLY A 11 -3.08 14.52 -1.92
C GLY A 11 -3.79 14.45 -0.56
N ALA A 12 -5.13 14.53 -0.53
CA ALA A 12 -5.89 14.36 0.69
C ALA A 12 -5.91 12.89 1.11
N THR A 13 -5.91 12.64 2.42
CA THR A 13 -5.82 11.28 2.97
C THR A 13 -7.13 10.52 2.78
N VAL A 14 -7.05 9.27 2.32
CA VAL A 14 -8.21 8.39 2.12
C VAL A 14 -8.21 7.30 3.19
N GLY A 15 -9.07 7.44 4.19
CA GLY A 15 -9.22 6.46 5.25
C GLY A 15 -10.05 5.24 4.84
N GLY A 16 -9.82 4.11 5.51
CA GLY A 16 -10.64 2.90 5.36
C GLY A 16 -10.49 2.15 4.04
N ALA A 17 -9.49 2.49 3.22
CA ALA A 17 -9.16 1.74 2.02
C ALA A 17 -8.69 0.32 2.35
N PHE A 18 -9.08 -0.67 1.54
CA PHE A 18 -8.48 -2.00 1.59
C PHE A 18 -7.14 -1.94 0.87
N VAL A 19 -6.04 -2.21 1.59
CA VAL A 19 -4.70 -2.24 1.03
C VAL A 19 -4.24 -3.69 0.96
N ARG A 20 -3.92 -4.15 -0.23
CA ARG A 20 -3.46 -5.51 -0.53
C ARG A 20 -1.97 -5.51 -0.83
N LEU A 21 -1.29 -6.52 -0.30
CA LEU A 21 0.08 -6.85 -0.66
C LEU A 21 0.04 -8.04 -1.61
N LEU A 22 0.64 -7.89 -2.78
CA LEU A 22 0.78 -8.94 -3.78
C LEU A 22 2.26 -9.17 -4.08
N ASP A 23 2.64 -10.42 -4.31
CA ASP A 23 4.01 -10.75 -4.70
C ASP A 23 4.31 -10.40 -6.16
N SER A 24 5.50 -10.74 -6.64
CA SER A 24 5.94 -10.45 -8.01
C SER A 24 5.12 -11.14 -9.11
N SER A 25 4.32 -12.15 -8.77
CA SER A 25 3.42 -12.85 -9.68
C SER A 25 1.99 -12.32 -9.65
N ASP A 26 1.76 -11.20 -8.95
CA ASP A 26 0.44 -10.66 -8.62
C ASP A 26 -0.41 -11.60 -7.75
N GLU A 27 0.22 -12.53 -7.01
CA GLU A 27 -0.48 -13.39 -6.06
C GLU A 27 -0.77 -12.62 -4.76
N PHE A 28 -2.01 -12.71 -4.29
CA PHE A 28 -2.43 -12.13 -3.02
C PHE A 28 -1.67 -12.76 -1.84
N THR A 29 -1.02 -11.92 -1.04
CA THR A 29 -0.27 -12.35 0.14
C THR A 29 -0.91 -11.90 1.45
N ALA A 30 -1.40 -10.65 1.51
CA ALA A 30 -2.03 -10.09 2.70
C ALA A 30 -2.96 -8.92 2.37
N GLU A 31 -3.87 -8.61 3.30
CA GLU A 31 -4.71 -7.41 3.25
C GLU A 31 -4.74 -6.74 4.63
N VAL A 32 -4.76 -5.41 4.62
CA VAL A 32 -5.05 -4.57 5.80
C VAL A 32 -6.07 -3.52 5.41
N VAL A 33 -6.81 -3.00 6.40
CA VAL A 33 -7.62 -1.80 6.22
C VAL A 33 -6.81 -0.59 6.68
N ALA A 34 -6.70 0.42 5.83
CA ALA A 34 -6.03 1.67 6.15
C ALA A 34 -6.73 2.39 7.32
N SER A 35 -5.95 3.11 8.13
CA SER A 35 -6.46 3.91 9.25
C SER A 35 -7.46 4.99 8.79
N ALA A 36 -8.07 5.72 9.73
CA ALA A 36 -8.89 6.89 9.40
C ALA A 36 -8.12 7.99 8.63
N THR A 37 -6.80 8.02 8.79
CA THR A 37 -5.87 8.93 8.10
C THR A 37 -5.17 8.26 6.91
N GLY A 38 -5.64 7.08 6.49
CA GLY A 38 -5.15 6.37 5.30
C GLY A 38 -3.85 5.60 5.50
N ASP A 39 -3.30 5.54 6.72
CA ASP A 39 -2.01 4.88 6.96
C ASP A 39 -2.16 3.35 6.97
N PHE A 40 -1.17 2.66 6.41
CA PHE A 40 -1.09 1.20 6.37
C PHE A 40 0.35 0.71 6.62
N ARG A 41 0.52 -0.56 7.00
CA ARG A 41 1.85 -1.20 7.12
C ARG A 41 1.82 -2.70 6.87
N PHE A 42 2.92 -3.20 6.29
CA PHE A 42 3.20 -4.61 6.09
C PHE A 42 4.61 -4.98 6.57
N PHE A 43 4.75 -6.18 7.12
CA PHE A 43 6.03 -6.83 7.31
C PHE A 43 6.25 -7.79 6.15
N ALA A 44 7.17 -7.44 5.26
CA ALA A 44 7.47 -8.18 4.05
C ALA A 44 8.98 -8.45 3.98
N ALA A 45 9.35 -9.66 3.54
CA ALA A 45 10.73 -10.01 3.26
C ALA A 45 11.28 -9.17 2.08
N PRO A 46 12.62 -9.09 1.91
CA PRO A 46 13.20 -8.48 0.72
C PRO A 46 12.65 -9.12 -0.56
N GLY A 47 12.33 -8.30 -1.56
CA GLY A 47 11.68 -8.75 -2.79
C GLY A 47 10.83 -7.66 -3.44
N ALA A 48 10.29 -7.94 -4.62
CA ALA A 48 9.35 -7.05 -5.29
C ALA A 48 7.92 -7.31 -4.80
N TRP A 49 7.27 -6.27 -4.32
CA TRP A 49 5.90 -6.31 -3.83
C TRP A 49 5.06 -5.25 -4.53
N LYS A 50 3.84 -5.61 -4.92
CA LYS A 50 2.82 -4.66 -5.35
C LYS A 50 1.90 -4.36 -4.17
N VAL A 51 1.75 -3.09 -3.85
CA VAL A 51 0.80 -2.59 -2.85
C VAL A 51 -0.37 -1.98 -3.61
N ARG A 52 -1.56 -2.54 -3.45
CA ARG A 52 -2.78 -2.10 -4.16
C ARG A 52 -3.82 -1.61 -3.17
N ALA A 53 -4.24 -0.36 -3.30
CA ALA A 53 -5.33 0.21 -2.53
C ALA A 53 -6.64 0.19 -3.32
N LEU A 54 -7.72 -0.19 -2.64
CA LEU A 54 -9.10 -0.18 -3.12
C LEU A 54 -9.92 0.68 -2.17
N SER A 55 -10.57 1.71 -2.69
CA SER A 55 -11.35 2.66 -1.88
C SER A 55 -12.59 3.16 -2.62
N SER A 56 -13.49 3.81 -1.90
CA SER A 56 -14.63 4.51 -2.51
C SER A 56 -14.20 5.73 -3.35
N ALA A 57 -13.00 6.26 -3.12
CA ALA A 57 -12.42 7.38 -3.85
C ALA A 57 -11.68 6.95 -5.13
N GLY A 58 -11.60 5.65 -5.40
CA GLY A 58 -10.85 5.09 -6.53
C GLY A 58 -9.88 4.00 -6.11
N ASN A 59 -9.10 3.52 -7.08
CA ASN A 59 -8.12 2.46 -6.87
C ASN A 59 -6.72 2.93 -7.31
N GLY A 60 -5.68 2.29 -6.77
CA GLY A 60 -4.30 2.60 -7.14
C GLY A 60 -3.35 1.51 -6.71
N ASP A 61 -2.19 1.42 -7.35
CA ASP A 61 -1.11 0.56 -6.89
C ASP A 61 0.28 1.18 -7.07
N ALA A 62 1.21 0.68 -6.27
CA ALA A 62 2.62 1.02 -6.35
C ALA A 62 3.46 -0.24 -6.15
N VAL A 63 4.64 -0.27 -6.77
CA VAL A 63 5.62 -1.33 -6.57
C VAL A 63 6.70 -0.86 -5.60
N VAL A 64 7.02 -1.69 -4.63
CA VAL A 64 8.06 -1.46 -3.62
C VAL A 64 9.02 -2.63 -3.68
N THR A 65 10.33 -2.35 -3.61
CA THR A 65 11.36 -3.40 -3.66
C THR A 65 12.29 -3.30 -2.45
N PRO A 66 11.83 -3.70 -1.24
CA PRO A 66 12.69 -3.74 -0.07
C PRO A 66 13.95 -4.58 -0.33
N SER A 67 15.13 -3.99 -0.18
CA SER A 67 16.43 -4.67 -0.35
C SER A 67 16.96 -5.31 0.93
N GLY A 68 16.34 -5.04 2.07
CA GLY A 68 16.78 -5.50 3.39
C GLY A 68 15.90 -4.99 4.52
N ALA A 69 16.36 -5.21 5.75
CA ALA A 69 15.73 -4.64 6.94
C ALA A 69 15.71 -3.10 6.85
N GLY A 70 14.60 -2.49 7.26
CA GLY A 70 14.43 -1.04 7.19
C GLY A 70 12.98 -0.62 6.99
N LEU A 71 12.76 0.68 6.95
CA LEU A 71 11.49 1.31 6.62
C LEU A 71 11.46 1.62 5.12
N HIS A 72 10.40 1.21 4.44
CA HIS A 72 10.17 1.46 3.02
C HIS A 72 8.83 2.18 2.90
N GLU A 73 8.88 3.48 2.67
CA GLU A 73 7.69 4.35 2.59
C GLU A 73 7.17 4.46 1.16
N VAL A 74 5.85 4.35 1.00
CA VAL A 74 5.16 4.44 -0.30
C VAL A 74 3.72 4.91 -0.14
N ASP A 75 3.40 6.05 -0.73
CA ASP A 75 2.02 6.49 -0.82
C ASP A 75 1.32 5.85 -2.03
N ILE A 76 0.06 5.44 -1.82
CA ILE A 76 -0.79 4.90 -2.88
C ILE A 76 -1.78 5.96 -3.29
N LYS A 77 -1.56 6.54 -4.46
CA LYS A 77 -2.48 7.51 -5.06
C LYS A 77 -3.64 6.77 -5.72
N VAL A 78 -4.87 7.05 -5.28
CA VAL A 78 -6.10 6.51 -5.86
C VAL A 78 -6.77 7.52 -6.80
N ALA A 79 -7.38 7.00 -7.86
CA ALA A 79 -8.18 7.75 -8.83
C ALA A 79 -9.27 6.85 -9.45
#